data_AF-A0A2R6MA06-F1
#
_entry.id   AF-A0A2R6MA06-F1
#
_cell.length_a   1.000
_cell.length_b   1.000
_cell.length_c   1.000
_cell.angle_alpha   90.00
_cell.angle_beta   90.00
_cell.angle_gamma   90.00
#
_symmetry.space_group_name_H-M   'P 1'
#
loop_
_entity.id
_entity.type
_entity.pdbx_description
1 polymer ?
#
loop_
_entity_poly.entity_id
_entity_poly.type
_entity_poly.pdbx_seq_one_letter_code
_entity_poly.pdbx_strand_id
1 'polypeptide(L)'
;MDSPATDREFVARAGGAVVASTVVLTASFVGVVSFLTGSATDVGARLPFYVLAMAIAFAGTLFVLDDPTADGIRVIVATVGVSVACFVFTALGAEGFVFAVRNPERMLASNMLVYFVAAGLICTGLAFWALRHWREFAGEGAAAL
;
A
#
# COMPACT_ATOMS: atom_id res chain seq x y z
N MET A 1 -17.39 0.62 -29.10
CA MET A 1 -17.80 -0.79 -29.16
C MET A 1 -16.72 -1.55 -28.42
N ASP A 2 -16.86 -1.65 -27.09
CA ASP A 2 -15.86 -2.30 -26.23
C ASP A 2 -15.93 -3.81 -26.45
N SER A 3 -14.80 -4.40 -26.86
CA SER A 3 -14.69 -5.85 -27.05
C SER A 3 -14.62 -6.54 -25.68
N PRO A 4 -15.31 -7.68 -25.47
CA PRO A 4 -15.33 -8.40 -24.19
C PRO A 4 -13.96 -8.90 -23.71
N ALA A 5 -12.93 -8.84 -24.55
CA ALA A 5 -11.54 -9.12 -24.19
C ALA A 5 -10.91 -8.00 -23.34
N THR A 6 -11.19 -6.73 -23.64
CA THR A 6 -10.65 -5.56 -22.92
C THR A 6 -11.18 -5.50 -21.50
N ASP A 7 -12.47 -5.82 -21.31
CA ASP A 7 -13.09 -5.89 -19.98
C ASP A 7 -12.49 -7.00 -19.11
N ARG A 8 -12.21 -8.18 -19.69
CA ARG A 8 -11.57 -9.28 -18.94
C ARG A 8 -10.14 -8.95 -18.52
N GLU A 9 -9.36 -8.31 -19.39
CA GLU A 9 -8.00 -7.92 -19.07
C GLU A 9 -7.97 -6.84 -17.98
N PHE A 10 -8.89 -5.87 -18.05
CA PHE A 10 -9.07 -4.87 -17.01
C PHE A 10 -9.47 -5.51 -15.67
N VAL A 11 -10.46 -6.41 -15.67
CA VAL A 11 -10.91 -7.13 -14.47
C VAL A 11 -9.81 -8.01 -13.90
N ALA A 12 -9.03 -8.70 -14.74
CA ALA A 12 -7.90 -9.52 -14.30
C ALA A 12 -6.79 -8.66 -13.68
N ARG A 13 -6.46 -7.52 -14.30
CA ARG A 13 -5.47 -6.58 -13.79
C ARG A 13 -5.91 -5.92 -12.49
N ALA A 14 -7.18 -5.50 -12.41
CA ALA A 14 -7.78 -4.93 -11.20
C ALA A 14 -7.85 -5.97 -10.07
N GLY A 15 -8.30 -7.19 -10.37
CA GLY A 15 -8.34 -8.29 -9.42
C GLY A 15 -6.94 -8.66 -8.91
N GLY A 16 -5.95 -8.72 -9.81
CA GLY A 16 -4.55 -8.93 -9.45
C GLY A 16 -4.00 -7.84 -8.53
N ALA A 17 -4.30 -6.57 -8.83
CA ALA A 17 -3.92 -5.44 -7.98
C ALA A 17 -4.58 -5.53 -6.60
N VAL A 18 -5.86 -5.87 -6.51
CA VAL A 18 -6.58 -6.03 -5.24
C VAL A 18 -5.98 -7.15 -4.39
N VAL A 19 -5.66 -8.30 -4.99
CA VAL A 19 -5.03 -9.41 -4.30
C VAL A 19 -3.63 -9.01 -3.80
N ALA A 20 -2.83 -8.38 -4.65
CA ALA A 20 -1.49 -7.92 -4.27
C ALA A 20 -1.53 -6.89 -3.13
N SER A 21 -2.41 -5.89 -3.21
CA SER A 21 -2.61 -4.90 -2.16
C SER A 21 -3.07 -5.53 -0.86
N THR A 22 -4.00 -6.49 -0.92
CA THR A 22 -4.47 -7.22 0.27
C THR A 22 -3.32 -7.94 0.96
N VAL A 23 -2.49 -8.66 0.21
CA VAL A 23 -1.32 -9.37 0.76
C VAL A 23 -0.35 -8.41 1.43
N VAL A 24 -0.04 -7.28 0.78
CA VAL A 24 0.85 -6.25 1.34
C VAL A 24 0.27 -5.64 2.61
N LEU A 25 -1.03 -5.35 2.65
CA LEU A 25 -1.74 -4.82 3.81
C LEU A 25 -1.75 -5.81 4.97
N THR A 26 -2.05 -7.08 4.69
CA THR A 26 -1.99 -8.16 5.68
C THR A 26 -0.59 -8.27 6.27
N ALA A 27 0.45 -8.31 5.43
CA ALA A 27 1.83 -8.32 5.89
C ALA A 27 2.14 -7.07 6.74
N SER A 28 1.63 -5.91 6.35
CA SER A 28 1.84 -4.66 7.08
C SER A 28 1.21 -4.67 8.47
N PHE A 29 -0.02 -5.18 8.61
CA PHE A 29 -0.65 -5.32 9.93
C PHE A 29 0.12 -6.26 10.85
N VAL A 30 0.67 -7.35 10.30
CA VAL A 30 1.55 -8.24 11.05
C VAL A 30 2.82 -7.50 11.50
N GLY A 31 3.39 -6.65 10.65
CA GLY A 31 4.54 -5.82 11.00
C GLY A 31 4.25 -4.89 12.17
N VAL A 32 3.08 -4.25 12.17
CA VAL A 32 2.62 -3.43 13.30
C VAL A 32 2.61 -4.25 14.59
N VAL A 33 2.06 -5.47 14.57
CA VAL A 33 2.09 -6.36 15.74
C VAL A 33 3.52 -6.66 16.18
N SER A 34 4.43 -6.97 15.25
CA SER A 34 5.83 -7.24 15.55
C SER A 34 6.53 -6.08 16.27
N PHE A 35 6.23 -4.84 15.86
CA PHE A 35 6.72 -3.64 16.55
C PHE A 35 6.09 -3.47 17.94
N LEU A 36 4.77 -3.64 18.07
CA LEU A 36 4.06 -3.48 19.34
C LEU A 36 4.45 -4.55 20.37
N THR A 37 4.80 -5.76 19.93
CA THR A 37 5.25 -6.85 20.79
C THR A 37 6.75 -6.82 21.06
N GLY A 38 7.48 -5.80 20.57
CA GLY A 38 8.94 -5.69 20.70
C GLY A 38 9.72 -6.83 20.03
N SER A 39 9.09 -7.55 19.11
CA SER A 39 9.63 -8.75 18.46
C SER A 39 10.38 -8.42 17.16
N ALA A 40 10.29 -7.17 16.69
CA ALA A 40 11.05 -6.62 15.58
C ALA A 40 12.53 -6.43 15.97
N THR A 41 13.29 -7.53 15.97
CA THR A 41 14.74 -7.50 16.17
C THR A 41 15.45 -7.13 14.87
N ASP A 42 16.53 -6.35 14.97
CA ASP A 42 17.45 -6.08 13.85
C ASP A 42 16.87 -5.19 12.73
N VAL A 43 15.87 -4.36 13.05
CA VAL A 43 15.26 -3.38 12.13
C VAL A 43 16.31 -2.41 11.58
N GLY A 44 17.29 -2.03 12.40
CA GLY A 44 18.37 -1.12 12.00
C GLY A 44 19.19 -1.63 10.82
N ALA A 45 19.46 -2.94 10.74
CA ALA A 45 20.18 -3.53 9.63
C ALA A 45 19.37 -3.54 8.32
N ARG A 46 18.03 -3.50 8.42
CA ARG A 46 17.12 -3.57 7.26
C ARG A 46 16.61 -2.21 6.80
N LEU A 47 16.70 -1.21 7.67
CA LEU A 47 16.32 0.18 7.38
C LEU A 47 16.90 0.72 6.05
N PRO A 48 18.17 0.45 5.68
CA PRO A 48 18.71 0.91 4.40
C PRO A 48 17.92 0.41 3.18
N PHE A 49 17.40 -0.82 3.22
CA PHE A 49 16.60 -1.38 2.14
C PHE A 49 15.22 -0.74 2.05
N TYR A 50 14.61 -0.38 3.18
CA TYR A 50 13.33 0.34 3.20
C TYR A 50 13.47 1.75 2.65
N VAL A 51 14.55 2.44 3.01
CA VAL A 51 14.88 3.77 2.47
C VAL A 51 15.20 3.69 0.97
N LEU A 52 15.90 2.64 0.52
CA LEU A 52 16.16 2.41 -0.91
C LEU A 52 14.85 2.22 -1.68
N ALA A 53 13.92 1.40 -1.18
CA ALA A 53 12.61 1.22 -1.79
C ALA A 53 11.83 2.53 -1.90
N MET A 54 11.84 3.34 -0.83
CA MET A 54 11.25 4.68 -0.82
C MET A 54 11.87 5.59 -1.88
N ALA A 55 13.21 5.60 -2.00
CA ALA A 55 13.91 6.43 -2.97
C ALA A 55 13.59 6.02 -4.42
N ILE A 56 13.49 4.71 -4.70
CA ILE A 56 13.08 4.20 -6.01
C ILE A 56 11.63 4.62 -6.31
N ALA A 57 10.72 4.48 -5.34
CA ALA A 57 9.33 4.89 -5.49
C ALA A 57 9.21 6.41 -5.72
N PHE A 58 10.02 7.21 -5.02
CA PHE A 58 10.09 8.65 -5.22
C PHE A 58 10.51 9.00 -6.64
N ALA A 59 11.66 8.49 -7.08
CA ALA A 59 12.16 8.77 -8.42
C ALA A 59 11.18 8.30 -9.50
N GLY A 60 10.68 7.06 -9.38
CA GLY A 60 9.73 6.49 -10.32
C GLY A 60 8.42 7.28 -10.41
N THR A 61 7.85 7.65 -9.26
CA THR A 61 6.60 8.43 -9.21
C THR A 61 6.80 9.82 -9.78
N LEU A 62 7.93 10.47 -9.47
CA LEU A 62 8.27 11.78 -10.03
C LEU A 62 8.31 11.72 -11.55
N PHE A 63 9.00 10.73 -12.14
CA PHE A 63 9.05 10.57 -13.60
C PHE A 63 7.70 10.22 -14.22
N VAL A 64 6.86 9.43 -13.55
CA VAL A 64 5.54 9.07 -14.06
C VAL A 64 4.56 10.25 -14.02
N LEU A 65 4.70 11.15 -13.03
CA LEU A 65 3.87 12.34 -12.88
C LEU A 65 4.48 13.59 -13.53
N ASP A 66 5.67 13.48 -14.12
CA ASP A 66 6.35 14.61 -14.77
C ASP A 66 5.58 15.01 -16.04
N ASP A 67 4.69 15.99 -15.88
CA ASP A 67 3.90 16.58 -16.96
C ASP A 67 4.23 18.09 -17.02
N PRO A 68 4.72 18.60 -18.17
CA PRO A 68 5.05 20.01 -18.35
C PRO A 68 3.90 20.99 -18.09
N THR A 69 2.65 20.51 -18.10
CA THR A 69 1.44 21.31 -17.90
C THR A 69 0.86 21.19 -16.50
N ALA A 70 1.38 20.27 -15.68
CA ALA A 70 0.91 20.05 -14.32
C ALA A 70 1.50 21.06 -13.32
N ASP A 71 0.74 21.34 -12.27
CA ASP A 71 1.21 22.12 -11.13
C ASP A 71 2.31 21.35 -10.37
N GLY A 72 3.54 21.87 -10.42
CA GLY A 72 4.71 21.24 -9.82
C GLY A 72 4.57 20.96 -8.32
N ILE A 73 3.81 21.79 -7.57
CA ILE A 73 3.55 21.53 -6.16
C ILE A 73 2.70 20.26 -6.00
N ARG A 74 1.66 20.08 -6.83
CA ARG A 74 0.82 18.88 -6.79
C ARG A 74 1.61 17.63 -7.12
N VAL A 75 2.49 17.71 -8.12
CA VAL A 75 3.38 16.59 -8.50
C VAL A 75 4.30 16.21 -7.35
N ILE A 76 4.95 17.18 -6.70
CA ILE A 76 5.83 16.92 -5.55
C ILE A 76 5.05 16.34 -4.36
N VAL A 77 3.90 16.93 -4.00
CA VAL A 77 3.08 16.45 -2.88
C VAL A 77 2.60 15.00 -3.12
N ALA A 78 2.12 14.70 -4.33
CA ALA A 78 1.72 13.35 -4.70
C ALA A 78 2.90 12.37 -4.64
N THR A 79 4.05 12.77 -5.19
CA THR A 79 5.29 11.97 -5.18
C THR A 79 5.74 11.66 -3.76
N VAL A 80 5.79 12.66 -2.87
CA VAL A 80 6.13 12.49 -1.46
C VAL A 80 5.12 11.55 -0.78
N GLY A 81 3.83 11.77 -0.99
CA GLY A 81 2.78 10.92 -0.43
C GLY A 81 2.93 9.44 -0.82
N VAL A 82 3.15 9.17 -2.11
CA VAL A 82 3.37 7.80 -2.63
C VAL A 82 4.65 7.20 -2.06
N SER A 83 5.72 7.99 -1.94
CA SER A 83 7.01 7.53 -1.42
C SER A 83 6.92 7.14 0.06
N VAL A 84 6.29 8.00 0.87
CA VAL A 84 6.07 7.74 2.30
C VAL A 84 5.19 6.51 2.48
N ALA A 85 4.10 6.39 1.70
CA ALA A 85 3.26 5.20 1.74
C ALA A 85 4.07 3.94 1.39
N CYS A 86 4.89 3.99 0.33
CA CYS A 86 5.76 2.89 -0.07
C CYS A 86 6.74 2.49 1.04
N PHE A 87 7.39 3.47 1.69
CA PHE A 87 8.26 3.22 2.84
C PHE A 87 7.53 2.48 3.96
N VAL A 88 6.37 3.00 4.36
CA VAL A 88 5.56 2.43 5.45
C VAL A 88 5.12 1.00 5.13
N PHE A 89 4.55 0.77 3.94
CA PHE A 89 4.10 -0.57 3.54
C PHE A 89 5.26 -1.55 3.37
N THR A 90 6.41 -1.10 2.89
CA THR A 90 7.58 -1.97 2.72
C THR A 90 8.18 -2.34 4.08
N ALA A 91 8.35 -1.37 4.98
CA ALA A 91 8.89 -1.60 6.32
C ALA A 91 7.96 -2.51 7.14
N LEU A 92 6.67 -2.17 7.20
CA LEU A 92 5.70 -2.97 7.93
C LEU A 92 5.51 -4.36 7.28
N GLY A 93 5.39 -4.42 5.96
CA GLY A 93 5.23 -5.69 5.23
C GLY A 93 6.41 -6.63 5.43
N ALA A 94 7.64 -6.12 5.35
CA ALA A 94 8.85 -6.93 5.54
C ALA A 94 8.99 -7.41 7.00
N GLU A 95 8.81 -6.53 7.99
CA GLU A 95 8.88 -6.95 9.40
C GLU A 95 7.74 -7.92 9.76
N GLY A 96 6.57 -7.74 9.16
CA GLY A 96 5.45 -8.66 9.34
C GLY A 96 5.71 -10.03 8.75
N PHE A 97 6.25 -10.08 7.53
CA PHE A 97 6.66 -11.32 6.88
C PHE A 97 7.73 -12.06 7.71
N VAL A 98 8.75 -11.36 8.17
CA VAL A 98 9.82 -11.95 9.00
C VAL A 98 9.24 -12.47 10.33
N PHE A 99 8.34 -11.72 10.96
CA PHE A 99 7.66 -12.15 12.17
C PHE A 99 6.82 -13.40 11.95
N ALA A 100 6.07 -13.46 10.85
CA ALA A 100 5.23 -14.59 10.48
C ALA A 100 6.05 -15.88 10.27
N VAL A 101 7.18 -15.78 9.56
CA VAL A 101 8.08 -16.91 9.31
C VAL A 101 8.75 -17.39 10.60
N ARG A 102 9.08 -16.47 11.51
CA ARG A 102 9.74 -16.81 12.78
C ARG A 102 8.78 -17.31 13.87
N ASN A 103 7.49 -16.99 13.79
CA ASN A 103 6.49 -17.34 14.80
C ASN A 103 5.23 -17.97 14.17
N PRO A 104 5.36 -19.08 13.42
CA PRO A 104 4.24 -19.65 12.66
C PRO A 104 3.13 -20.14 13.61
N GLU A 105 3.48 -20.71 14.76
CA GLU A 105 2.53 -21.25 15.72
C GLU A 105 1.61 -20.19 16.35
N ARG A 106 2.11 -18.98 16.62
CA ARG A 106 1.28 -17.87 17.15
C ARG A 106 0.24 -17.39 16.15
N MET A 107 0.56 -17.44 14.86
CA MET A 107 -0.36 -16.99 13.82
C MET A 107 -1.44 -18.01 13.50
N LEU A 108 -1.05 -19.28 13.45
CA LEU A 108 -1.93 -20.40 13.10
C LEU A 108 -2.84 -20.81 14.27
N ALA A 109 -2.35 -20.77 15.51
CA ALA A 109 -3.14 -21.17 16.67
C ALA A 109 -4.26 -20.18 17.03
N SER A 110 -4.11 -18.89 16.72
CA SER A 110 -5.05 -17.83 17.13
C SER A 110 -5.97 -17.33 16.01
N ASN A 111 -6.01 -17.96 14.83
CA ASN A 111 -6.74 -17.48 13.64
C ASN A 111 -6.41 -16.03 13.22
N MET A 112 -5.32 -15.44 13.74
CA MET A 112 -4.95 -14.04 13.51
C MET A 112 -4.72 -13.74 12.03
N LEU A 113 -4.18 -14.70 11.28
CA LEU A 113 -4.00 -14.58 9.83
C LEU A 113 -5.33 -14.30 9.11
N VAL A 114 -6.42 -14.96 9.51
CA VAL A 114 -7.74 -14.77 8.89
C VAL A 114 -8.25 -13.35 9.15
N TYR A 115 -8.08 -12.84 10.37
CA TYR A 115 -8.44 -11.46 10.71
C TYR A 115 -7.60 -10.42 9.95
N PHE A 116 -6.30 -10.63 9.77
CA PHE A 116 -5.47 -9.70 8.99
C PHE A 116 -5.73 -9.76 7.48
N VAL A 117 -6.11 -10.93 6.95
CA VAL A 117 -6.57 -11.05 5.56
C VAL A 117 -7.89 -10.31 5.38
N ALA A 118 -8.84 -10.49 6.29
CA ALA A 118 -10.11 -9.75 6.25
C ALA A 118 -9.89 -8.24 6.36
N ALA A 119 -9.06 -7.78 7.29
CA ALA A 119 -8.71 -6.37 7.44
C ALA A 119 -8.02 -5.82 6.17
N GLY A 120 -7.09 -6.57 5.58
CA GLY A 120 -6.42 -6.19 4.33
C GLY A 120 -7.40 -6.05 3.16
N LEU A 121 -8.38 -6.96 3.05
CA LEU A 121 -9.43 -6.93 2.04
C LEU A 121 -10.33 -5.70 2.21
N ILE A 122 -10.76 -5.42 3.44
CA ILE A 122 -11.59 -4.24 3.77
C ILE A 122 -10.83 -2.96 3.42
N CYS A 123 -9.57 -2.82 3.87
CA CYS A 123 -8.74 -1.67 3.55
C CYS A 123 -8.52 -1.49 2.05
N THR A 124 -8.31 -2.58 1.31
CA THR A 124 -8.12 -2.52 -0.15
C THR A 124 -9.39 -2.07 -0.86
N GLY A 125 -10.55 -2.62 -0.47
CA GLY A 125 -11.85 -2.21 -1.01
C GLY A 125 -12.16 -0.75 -0.73
N LEU A 126 -11.91 -0.29 0.50
CA LEU A 126 -12.07 1.10 0.90
C LEU A 126 -11.12 2.03 0.15
N ALA A 127 -9.85 1.68 0.02
CA ALA A 127 -8.87 2.48 -0.71
C ALA A 127 -9.24 2.60 -2.20
N PHE A 128 -9.63 1.50 -2.84
CA PHE A 128 -10.09 1.51 -4.22
C PHE A 128 -11.32 2.40 -4.39
N TRP A 129 -12.31 2.27 -3.51
CA TRP A 129 -13.52 3.08 -3.55
C TRP A 129 -13.22 4.57 -3.33
N ALA A 130 -12.41 4.90 -2.31
CA ALA A 130 -12.03 6.26 -1.98
C ALA A 130 -11.26 6.93 -3.11
N LEU A 131 -10.27 6.26 -3.71
CA LEU A 131 -9.50 6.81 -4.84
C LEU A 131 -10.39 7.12 -6.05
N ARG A 132 -11.40 6.27 -6.31
CA ARG A 132 -12.31 6.46 -7.44
C ARG A 132 -13.32 7.60 -7.22
N HIS A 133 -13.78 7.80 -5.99
CA HIS A 133 -14.80 8.81 -5.65
C HIS A 133 -14.20 10.08 -5.02
N TRP A 134 -12.89 10.15 -4.81
CA TRP A 134 -12.20 11.29 -4.18
C TRP A 134 -12.49 12.64 -4.86
N ARG A 135 -12.71 12.63 -6.19
CA ARG A 135 -13.04 13.84 -6.95
C ARG A 135 -14.41 14.42 -6.61
N GLU A 136 -15.35 13.61 -6.14
CA GLU A 136 -16.68 14.06 -5.73
C GLU A 136 -16.57 14.93 -4.45
N PHE A 137 -15.75 14.49 -3.49
CA PHE A 137 -15.47 15.24 -2.26
C PHE A 137 -14.54 16.45 -2.46
N ALA A 138 -13.53 16.31 -3.33
CA ALA A 138 -12.63 17.42 -3.64
C ALA A 138 -13.32 18.54 -4.46
N GLY A 139 -14.36 18.21 -5.24
CA GLY A 139 -15.17 19.17 -5.99
C GLY A 139 -16.10 20.00 -5.11
N GLU A 140 -16.68 19.41 -4.06
CA GLU A 140 -17.53 20.12 -3.10
C GLU A 140 -16.72 21.03 -2.17
N GLY A 141 -15.50 20.65 -1.80
CA GLY A 141 -14.60 21.49 -0.99
C GLY A 141 -14.05 22.74 -1.73
N ALA A 142 -13.96 22.70 -3.05
CA ALA A 142 -13.49 23.82 -3.88
C ALA A 142 -14.58 24.88 -4.13
N ALA A 143 -15.86 24.56 -3.91
CA ALA A 143 -16.97 25.51 -4.02
C ALA A 143 -17.30 26.22 -2.69
N ALA A 144 -16.65 25.83 -1.59
CA ALA A 144 -16.87 26.34 -0.24
C ALA A 144 -15.74 27.25 0.29
N LEU A 145 -14.76 27.59 -0.55
CA LEU A 145 -13.73 28.61 -0.33
C LEU A 145 -13.82 29.69 -1.43
#